data_AF-A0A5N6IYW0-F1
#
_entry.id   AF-A0A5N6IYW0-F1
#
_cell.length_a   1.000
_cell.length_b   1.000
_cell.length_c   1.000
_cell.angle_alpha   90.00
_cell.angle_beta   90.00
_cell.angle_gamma   90.00
#
_symmetry.space_group_name_H-M   'P 1'
#
loop_
_entity.id
_entity.type
_entity.pdbx_description
1 polymer ?
#
loop_
_entity_poly.entity_id
_entity_poly.type
_entity_poly.pdbx_seq_one_letter_code
_entity_poly.pdbx_strand_id
1 'polypeptide(L)'
;MLFRVPALPARPIKISTVSFGSSSPKAVLSAASSISRVTEGSKCSVGEKVKETRNALLLGISTPVSCTWSGSVFRHRSWSSGGQRTVTNYVGILSLAWAYILSARLVEMQQQKWSEILYTDAQAPDICHTLGDELPTDFNVNIGKVDSGAARWWAALIAPGQGWKAIFTQQENTSYAVPWSVVLHGKQRIGTVWEDIGITVDGDQCDDPPTSHAALSMLTKFCLMHNLGDQFYAAFAASLMFPTHNHHKITIELPFPTTDARKSQITLSDTSAEEYMAIDNKIPFYISLGCNHNVVVSSLYGSF
;
A
#
# COMPACT_ATOMS: atom_id res chain seq x y z
N MET A 1 2.61 16.51 -12.50
CA MET A 1 3.38 15.38 -13.07
C MET A 1 2.53 14.20 -13.54
N LEU A 2 1.38 13.91 -12.90
CA LEU A 2 0.49 12.81 -13.34
C LEU A 2 0.00 12.90 -14.79
N PHE A 3 -0.05 14.09 -15.39
CA PHE A 3 -0.54 14.32 -16.76
C PHE A 3 0.27 13.62 -17.87
N ARG A 4 1.38 12.93 -17.54
CA ARG A 4 2.20 12.17 -18.48
C ARG A 4 2.24 10.67 -18.20
N VAL A 5 1.71 10.21 -17.07
CA VAL A 5 1.59 8.77 -16.77
C VAL A 5 0.21 8.33 -17.24
N PRO A 6 0.07 7.33 -18.10
CA PRO A 6 -1.24 6.80 -18.45
C PRO A 6 -1.84 6.03 -17.27
N ALA A 7 -3.13 6.21 -17.01
CA ALA A 7 -3.85 5.38 -16.06
C ALA A 7 -3.80 3.91 -16.49
N LEU A 8 -3.64 3.00 -15.52
CA LEU A 8 -3.81 1.58 -15.80
C LEU A 8 -5.27 1.36 -16.23
N PRO A 9 -5.54 0.60 -17.29
CA PRO A 9 -6.91 0.40 -17.75
C PRO A 9 -7.69 -0.51 -16.79
N ALA A 10 -8.94 -0.16 -16.53
CA ALA A 10 -9.90 -0.96 -15.76
C ALA A 10 -10.53 -2.08 -16.62
N ARG A 11 -9.68 -2.90 -17.23
CA ARG A 11 -10.05 -4.09 -17.99
C ARG A 11 -8.92 -5.11 -17.94
N PRO A 12 -9.22 -6.41 -18.11
CA PRO A 12 -8.20 -7.44 -18.19
C PRO A 12 -7.12 -7.08 -19.21
N ILE A 13 -5.87 -7.01 -18.75
CA ILE A 13 -4.74 -6.72 -19.62
C ILE A 13 -4.11 -8.03 -20.12
N LYS A 14 -3.55 -8.00 -21.33
CA LYS A 14 -2.77 -9.14 -21.85
C LYS A 14 -1.48 -9.28 -21.04
N ILE A 15 -1.38 -10.41 -20.36
CA ILE A 15 -0.24 -10.75 -19.51
C ILE A 15 0.74 -11.67 -20.23
N SER A 16 2.01 -11.60 -19.85
CA SER A 16 3.06 -12.51 -20.29
C SER A 16 3.89 -12.92 -19.08
N THR A 17 4.14 -14.22 -18.96
CA THR A 17 5.02 -14.75 -17.91
C THR A 17 6.46 -14.72 -18.41
N VAL A 18 7.34 -14.20 -17.56
CA VAL A 18 8.78 -14.21 -17.82
C VAL A 18 9.46 -15.01 -16.72
N SER A 19 10.29 -15.97 -17.13
CA SER A 19 11.20 -16.69 -16.24
C SER A 19 12.62 -16.22 -16.54
N PHE A 20 13.34 -15.79 -15.50
CA PHE A 20 14.69 -15.26 -15.66
C PHE A 20 15.77 -16.34 -15.51
N GLY A 21 15.62 -17.51 -16.15
CA GLY A 21 16.53 -18.66 -16.00
C GLY A 21 15.89 -19.85 -15.27
N SER A 22 16.62 -20.95 -15.12
CA SER A 22 16.09 -22.25 -14.66
C SER A 22 15.65 -22.30 -13.19
N SER A 23 16.07 -21.34 -12.35
CA SER A 23 15.72 -21.26 -10.93
C SER A 23 15.18 -19.89 -10.48
N SER A 24 14.84 -19.02 -11.43
CA SER A 24 14.60 -17.60 -11.14
C SER A 24 13.14 -17.29 -10.87
N PRO A 25 12.83 -16.24 -10.09
CA PRO A 25 11.46 -15.85 -9.81
C PRO A 25 10.71 -15.59 -11.11
N LYS A 26 9.58 -16.27 -11.28
CA LYS A 26 8.64 -15.98 -12.35
C LYS A 26 7.93 -14.66 -12.03
N ALA A 27 7.76 -13.82 -13.04
CA ALA A 27 7.04 -12.56 -12.94
C ALA A 27 5.98 -12.48 -14.05
N VAL A 28 4.90 -11.77 -13.77
CA VAL A 28 3.86 -11.46 -14.75
C VAL A 28 4.02 -10.02 -15.18
N LEU A 29 4.28 -9.82 -16.47
CA LEU A 29 4.45 -8.51 -17.08
C LEU A 29 3.29 -8.20 -18.03
N SER A 30 2.96 -6.92 -18.14
CA SER A 30 2.17 -6.40 -19.25
C SER A 30 3.03 -5.49 -20.10
N ALA A 31 2.93 -5.64 -21.42
CA ALA A 31 3.46 -4.65 -22.35
C ALA A 31 2.71 -3.32 -22.15
N ALA A 32 3.45 -2.22 -22.16
CA ALA A 32 2.93 -0.87 -22.13
C ALA A 32 3.74 0.00 -23.10
N SER A 33 3.15 1.08 -23.57
CA SER A 33 3.88 2.09 -24.34
C SER A 33 3.46 3.49 -23.91
N SER A 34 4.42 4.41 -23.97
CA SER A 34 4.19 5.83 -23.75
C SER A 34 4.51 6.59 -25.02
N ILE A 35 3.62 7.49 -25.44
CA ILE A 35 3.80 8.34 -26.61
C ILE A 35 4.00 9.77 -26.12
N SER A 36 5.19 10.32 -26.39
CA SER A 36 5.50 11.73 -26.14
C SER A 36 5.40 12.52 -27.43
N ARG A 37 4.69 13.64 -27.42
CA ARG A 37 4.64 14.58 -28.56
C ARG A 37 5.28 15.89 -28.18
N VAL A 38 6.07 16.45 -29.08
CA VAL A 38 6.64 17.79 -28.92
C VAL A 38 5.55 18.82 -29.24
N THR A 39 5.25 19.70 -28.30
CA THR A 39 4.30 20.81 -28.50
C THR A 39 4.90 21.82 -29.49
N GLU A 40 4.13 22.20 -30.51
CA GLU A 40 4.55 23.20 -31.50
C GLU A 40 4.91 24.52 -30.81
N GLY A 41 6.18 24.92 -30.89
CA GLY A 41 6.72 26.13 -30.25
C GLY A 41 8.01 25.92 -29.45
N SER A 42 8.40 24.68 -29.14
CA SER A 42 9.69 24.44 -28.46
C SER A 42 10.86 24.57 -29.45
N LYS A 43 11.79 25.49 -29.19
CA LYS A 43 13.05 25.68 -29.94
C LYS A 43 14.08 24.55 -29.73
N CYS A 44 13.65 23.37 -29.28
CA CYS A 44 14.54 22.21 -29.14
C CYS A 44 14.64 21.50 -30.48
N SER A 45 15.86 21.31 -30.96
CA SER A 45 16.23 20.57 -32.18
C SER A 45 16.06 19.05 -32.03
N VAL A 46 14.96 18.60 -31.40
CA VAL A 46 14.60 17.19 -31.33
C VAL A 46 13.91 16.84 -32.65
N GLY A 47 14.61 16.12 -33.53
CA GLY A 47 14.17 15.81 -34.89
C GLY A 47 12.92 14.90 -34.97
N GLU A 48 12.55 14.23 -33.88
CA GLU A 48 11.34 13.41 -33.80
C GLU A 48 10.20 14.16 -33.10
N LYS A 49 9.13 14.46 -33.85
CA LYS A 49 7.92 15.12 -33.31
C LYS A 49 7.11 14.21 -32.39
N VAL A 50 7.30 12.90 -32.50
CA VAL A 50 6.62 11.87 -31.71
C VAL A 50 7.64 10.80 -31.32
N LYS A 51 7.80 10.54 -30.03
CA LYS A 51 8.64 9.46 -29.50
C LYS A 51 7.76 8.42 -28.82
N GLU A 52 7.81 7.19 -29.29
CA GLU A 52 7.21 6.03 -28.61
C GLU A 52 8.28 5.34 -27.76
N THR A 53 7.95 5.01 -26.52
CA THR A 53 8.81 4.21 -25.65
C THR A 53 8.02 3.01 -25.16
N ARG A 54 8.51 1.81 -25.48
CA ARG A 54 7.93 0.55 -25.00
C ARG A 54 8.48 0.24 -23.61
N ASN A 55 7.60 -0.21 -22.74
CA ASN A 55 7.88 -0.55 -21.36
C ASN A 55 7.16 -1.86 -20.99
N ALA A 56 7.60 -2.47 -19.89
CA ALA A 56 6.90 -3.58 -19.26
C ALA A 56 6.49 -3.17 -17.84
N LEU A 57 5.22 -3.38 -17.51
CA LEU A 57 4.69 -3.17 -16.17
C LEU A 57 4.74 -4.49 -15.40
N LEU A 58 5.34 -4.47 -14.21
CA LEU A 58 5.34 -5.61 -13.30
C LEU A 58 3.97 -5.69 -12.62
N LEU A 59 3.15 -6.69 -12.98
CA LEU A 59 1.80 -6.85 -12.45
C LEU A 59 1.67 -8.06 -11.50
N GLY A 60 2.59 -9.02 -11.59
CA GLY A 60 2.60 -10.19 -10.72
C GLY A 60 4.01 -10.58 -10.30
N ILE A 61 4.16 -10.91 -9.02
CA ILE A 61 5.41 -11.34 -8.37
C ILE A 61 5.21 -12.71 -7.73
N SER A 62 6.25 -13.55 -7.78
CA SER A 62 6.25 -14.87 -7.12
C SER A 62 6.70 -14.80 -5.66
N THR A 63 7.43 -13.75 -5.29
CA THR A 63 7.91 -13.51 -3.93
C THR A 63 7.41 -12.14 -3.47
N PRO A 64 6.62 -12.06 -2.40
CA PRO A 64 6.16 -10.80 -1.82
C PRO A 64 7.32 -9.93 -1.31
N VAL A 65 7.06 -8.64 -1.15
CA VAL A 65 8.02 -7.67 -0.64
C VAL A 65 8.32 -7.94 0.83
N SER A 66 9.60 -8.16 1.15
CA SER A 66 10.05 -8.37 2.53
C SER A 66 10.12 -7.05 3.28
N CYS A 67 9.43 -6.95 4.43
CA CYS A 67 9.40 -5.79 5.31
C CYS A 67 9.85 -6.17 6.72
N THR A 68 10.45 -5.24 7.46
CA THR A 68 10.82 -5.38 8.88
C THR A 68 10.57 -4.09 9.65
N TRP A 69 10.50 -4.16 10.98
CA TRP A 69 10.34 -2.99 11.86
C TRP A 69 11.66 -2.34 12.33
N SER A 70 12.76 -2.51 11.60
CA SER A 70 14.09 -1.99 11.97
C SER A 70 14.32 -0.52 11.60
N GLY A 71 13.37 0.12 10.90
CA GLY A 71 13.53 1.47 10.38
C GLY A 71 13.79 2.51 11.46
N SER A 72 14.95 3.17 11.38
CA SER A 72 15.37 4.25 12.29
C SER A 72 15.31 5.64 11.65
N VAL A 73 15.26 5.73 10.32
CA VAL A 73 15.42 6.96 9.53
C VAL A 73 14.31 7.99 9.82
N PHE A 74 13.08 7.55 10.12
CA PHE A 74 11.97 8.43 10.50
C PHE A 74 11.77 8.58 12.01
N ARG A 75 12.67 8.03 12.85
CA ARG A 75 12.57 8.19 14.31
C ARG A 75 13.09 9.53 14.81
N HIS A 76 13.84 10.27 13.98
CA HIS A 76 14.49 11.52 14.37
C HIS A 76 14.13 12.67 13.44
N ARG A 77 13.59 13.74 14.06
CA ARG A 77 13.37 15.11 13.52
C ARG A 77 12.27 15.28 12.46
N SER A 78 11.10 15.69 12.94
CA SER A 78 10.43 16.81 12.26
C SER A 78 11.26 18.07 12.51
N TRP A 79 11.41 18.90 11.48
CA TRP A 79 12.03 20.23 11.51
C TRP A 79 11.16 21.17 12.37
N SER A 80 11.23 20.99 13.68
CA SER A 80 10.72 21.94 14.66
C SER A 80 11.92 22.40 15.47
N SER A 81 12.27 23.67 15.29
CA SER A 81 13.22 24.38 16.13
C SER A 81 12.74 24.33 17.59
N GLY A 82 13.32 23.43 18.39
CA GLY A 82 13.19 23.43 19.84
C GLY A 82 12.75 22.10 20.45
N GLY A 83 13.71 21.40 21.05
CA GLY A 83 13.47 20.41 22.09
C GLY A 83 13.08 19.01 21.62
N GLN A 84 13.63 18.02 22.30
CA GLN A 84 13.46 16.59 22.09
C GLN A 84 12.01 16.15 22.34
N ARG A 85 11.13 16.33 21.35
CA ARG A 85 9.76 15.79 21.33
C ARG A 85 9.75 14.54 20.45
N THR A 86 9.46 13.38 21.03
CA THR A 86 9.16 12.17 20.25
C THR A 86 7.83 12.41 19.55
N VAL A 87 7.88 12.79 18.28
CA VAL A 87 6.68 13.03 17.46
C VAL A 87 5.99 11.69 17.20
N THR A 88 4.66 11.71 17.21
CA THR A 88 3.85 10.56 16.81
C THR A 88 4.24 10.11 15.40
N ASN A 89 4.53 8.82 15.18
CA ASN A 89 4.93 8.26 13.89
C ASN A 89 4.13 6.99 13.60
N TYR A 90 3.39 7.00 12.50
CA TYR A 90 2.63 5.88 11.95
C TYR A 90 3.00 5.59 10.49
N VAL A 91 4.04 6.22 9.93
CA VAL A 91 4.41 6.11 8.50
C VAL A 91 4.51 4.64 8.06
N GLY A 92 5.13 3.78 8.87
CA GLY A 92 5.28 2.37 8.55
C GLY A 92 3.94 1.64 8.41
N ILE A 93 3.02 1.87 9.36
CA ILE A 93 1.67 1.29 9.34
C ILE A 93 0.86 1.86 8.16
N LEU A 94 0.91 3.17 7.94
CA LEU A 94 0.22 3.82 6.83
C LEU A 94 0.75 3.31 5.47
N SER A 95 2.05 3.01 5.35
CA SER A 95 2.62 2.45 4.12
C SER A 95 2.11 1.03 3.84
N LEU A 96 1.89 0.22 4.88
CA LEU A 96 1.24 -1.09 4.74
C LEU A 96 -0.23 -0.95 4.31
N ALA A 97 -0.96 0.01 4.89
CA ALA A 97 -2.34 0.30 4.48
C ALA A 97 -2.42 0.73 3.00
N TRP A 98 -1.49 1.60 2.56
CA TRP A 98 -1.40 1.98 1.15
C TRP A 98 -1.02 0.82 0.23
N ALA A 99 -0.10 -0.06 0.65
CA ALA A 99 0.24 -1.27 -0.09
C ALA A 99 -0.98 -2.18 -0.29
N TYR A 100 -1.84 -2.30 0.71
CA TYR A 100 -3.13 -2.96 0.60
C TYR A 100 -4.06 -2.24 -0.40
N ILE A 101 -4.26 -0.93 -0.27
CA ILE A 101 -5.17 -0.16 -1.15
C ILE A 101 -4.75 -0.28 -2.63
N LEU A 102 -3.45 -0.17 -2.91
CA LEU A 102 -2.90 -0.32 -4.26
C LEU A 102 -3.07 -1.75 -4.80
N SER A 103 -2.89 -2.75 -3.93
CA SER A 103 -3.14 -4.16 -4.24
C SER A 103 -4.60 -4.42 -4.58
N ALA A 104 -5.50 -3.93 -3.73
CA ALA A 104 -6.94 -4.10 -3.90
C ALA A 104 -7.44 -3.45 -5.17
N ARG A 105 -7.02 -2.21 -5.41
CA ARG A 105 -7.42 -1.48 -6.61
C ARG A 105 -6.91 -2.17 -7.88
N LEU A 106 -5.70 -2.75 -7.87
CA LEU A 106 -5.21 -3.51 -9.00
C LEU A 106 -6.07 -4.76 -9.26
N VAL A 107 -6.42 -5.53 -8.23
CA VAL A 107 -7.28 -6.71 -8.34
C VAL A 107 -8.66 -6.34 -8.90
N GLU A 108 -9.30 -5.32 -8.33
CA GLU A 108 -10.61 -4.80 -8.74
C GLU A 108 -10.64 -4.35 -10.21
N MET A 109 -9.56 -3.72 -10.68
CA MET A 109 -9.46 -3.22 -12.05
C MET A 109 -9.25 -4.33 -13.07
N GLN A 110 -8.58 -5.41 -12.68
CA GLN A 110 -8.15 -6.45 -13.61
C GLN A 110 -9.19 -7.54 -13.78
N GLN A 111 -10.05 -7.76 -12.77
CA GLN A 111 -11.20 -8.67 -12.81
C GLN A 111 -10.86 -10.02 -13.46
N GLN A 112 -9.64 -10.54 -13.24
CA GLN A 112 -9.29 -11.85 -13.77
C GLN A 112 -10.01 -12.91 -12.95
N LYS A 113 -10.29 -14.05 -13.57
CA LYS A 113 -11.05 -15.15 -12.98
C LYS A 113 -10.49 -15.67 -11.62
N TRP A 114 -9.21 -15.42 -11.35
CA TRP A 114 -8.49 -15.87 -10.16
C TRP A 114 -7.82 -14.71 -9.40
N SER A 115 -8.24 -13.47 -9.66
CA SER A 115 -7.77 -12.33 -8.89
C SER A 115 -8.67 -12.14 -7.67
N GLU A 116 -8.10 -12.25 -6.48
CA GLU A 116 -8.84 -12.08 -5.22
C GLU A 116 -7.93 -11.56 -4.11
N ILE A 117 -8.55 -10.98 -3.09
CA ILE A 117 -7.88 -10.63 -1.84
C ILE A 117 -8.49 -11.50 -0.75
N LEU A 118 -7.63 -12.12 0.05
CA LEU A 118 -8.04 -13.02 1.12
C LEU A 118 -7.31 -12.66 2.41
N TYR A 119 -7.98 -12.81 3.54
CA TYR A 119 -7.29 -12.94 4.82
C TYR A 119 -6.59 -14.29 4.91
N THR A 120 -5.54 -14.35 5.72
CA THR A 120 -4.82 -15.59 5.97
C THR A 120 -5.00 -16.01 7.42
N ASP A 121 -5.58 -17.20 7.59
CA ASP A 121 -6.01 -17.77 8.88
C ASP A 121 -4.89 -17.91 9.92
N ALA A 122 -3.63 -17.87 9.47
CA ALA A 122 -2.48 -18.06 10.35
C ALA A 122 -2.09 -16.81 11.16
N GLN A 123 -2.52 -15.60 10.77
CA GLN A 123 -1.94 -14.35 11.31
C GLN A 123 -2.91 -13.16 11.45
N ALA A 124 -4.13 -13.25 10.90
CA ALA A 124 -5.22 -12.29 11.15
C ALA A 124 -6.32 -13.00 11.96
N PRO A 125 -6.21 -13.08 13.29
CA PRO A 125 -7.16 -13.82 14.10
C PRO A 125 -8.58 -13.35 13.82
N ASP A 126 -9.50 -14.31 13.75
CA ASP A 126 -10.92 -14.01 13.56
C ASP A 126 -11.44 -13.31 14.82
N ILE A 127 -11.48 -11.98 14.76
CA ILE A 127 -11.89 -11.13 15.88
C ILE A 127 -13.36 -11.41 16.24
N CYS A 128 -14.16 -11.95 15.32
CA CYS A 128 -15.55 -12.34 15.56
C CYS A 128 -15.68 -13.54 16.53
N HIS A 129 -14.62 -14.34 16.70
CA HIS A 129 -14.68 -15.61 17.45
C HIS A 129 -13.61 -15.78 18.52
N THR A 130 -12.59 -14.91 18.58
CA THR A 130 -11.46 -15.10 19.49
C THR A 130 -11.57 -14.23 20.74
N LEU A 131 -12.25 -14.74 21.77
CA LEU A 131 -12.04 -14.33 23.17
C LEU A 131 -10.95 -15.25 23.75
N GLY A 132 -9.66 -14.89 23.65
CA GLY A 132 -8.63 -15.74 24.23
C GLY A 132 -7.18 -15.27 24.08
N ASP A 133 -6.54 -15.07 25.24
CA ASP A 133 -5.13 -14.80 25.51
C ASP A 133 -4.45 -13.71 24.67
N GLU A 134 -4.54 -12.48 25.16
CA GLU A 134 -3.71 -11.36 24.74
C GLU A 134 -2.22 -11.70 24.96
N LEU A 135 -1.56 -12.16 23.90
CA LEU A 135 -0.11 -12.19 23.88
C LEU A 135 0.41 -10.75 24.07
N PRO A 136 1.42 -10.52 24.92
CA PRO A 136 1.93 -9.19 25.16
C PRO A 136 2.39 -8.55 23.84
N THR A 137 1.83 -7.37 23.54
CA THR A 137 2.16 -6.54 22.40
C THR A 137 3.22 -5.52 22.78
N ASP A 138 4.13 -5.20 21.86
CA ASP A 138 5.16 -4.19 22.07
C ASP A 138 4.58 -2.76 21.93
N PHE A 139 3.50 -2.63 21.15
CA PHE A 139 2.82 -1.36 20.91
C PHE A 139 1.36 -1.60 20.55
N ASN A 140 0.47 -0.73 21.04
CA ASN A 140 -0.96 -0.78 20.74
C ASN A 140 -1.39 0.44 19.92
N VAL A 141 -1.99 0.19 18.76
CA VAL A 141 -2.53 1.20 17.85
C VAL A 141 -3.99 1.42 18.19
N ASN A 142 -4.34 2.61 18.67
CA ASN A 142 -5.73 2.99 18.83
C ASN A 142 -6.36 3.29 17.46
N ILE A 143 -7.29 2.45 16.99
CA ILE A 143 -7.97 2.62 15.70
C ILE A 143 -9.34 3.33 15.83
N GLY A 144 -9.74 3.70 17.04
CA GLY A 144 -10.96 4.46 17.32
C GLY A 144 -12.22 3.61 17.40
N LYS A 145 -13.37 4.19 17.03
CA LYS A 145 -14.67 3.52 17.01
C LYS A 145 -14.90 2.89 15.63
N VAL A 146 -14.84 1.57 15.54
CA VAL A 146 -14.95 0.83 14.27
C VAL A 146 -15.70 -0.50 14.47
N ASP A 147 -16.21 -1.07 13.38
CA ASP A 147 -16.76 -2.43 13.34
C ASP A 147 -15.67 -3.51 13.35
N SER A 148 -16.08 -4.76 13.54
CA SER A 148 -15.21 -5.94 13.56
C SER A 148 -14.43 -6.15 12.26
N GLY A 149 -15.04 -5.90 11.11
CA GLY A 149 -14.40 -6.05 9.80
C GLY A 149 -13.25 -5.05 9.59
N ALA A 150 -13.47 -3.79 9.96
CA ALA A 150 -12.43 -2.76 9.98
C ALA A 150 -11.32 -3.08 10.99
N ALA A 151 -11.68 -3.58 12.18
CA ALA A 151 -10.70 -4.02 13.17
C ALA A 151 -9.84 -5.19 12.64
N ARG A 152 -10.46 -6.16 11.97
CA ARG A 152 -9.77 -7.31 11.35
C ARG A 152 -8.84 -6.86 10.24
N TRP A 153 -9.28 -5.90 9.41
CA TRP A 153 -8.44 -5.31 8.37
C TRP A 153 -7.18 -4.68 8.96
N TRP A 154 -7.31 -3.84 10.01
CA TRP A 154 -6.15 -3.23 10.68
C TRP A 154 -5.23 -4.29 11.29
N ALA A 155 -5.77 -5.32 11.94
CA ALA A 155 -4.99 -6.41 12.49
C ALA A 155 -4.22 -7.17 11.39
N ALA A 156 -4.86 -7.46 10.26
CA ALA A 156 -4.24 -8.14 9.12
C ALA A 156 -3.09 -7.34 8.48
N LEU A 157 -3.16 -6.00 8.49
CA LEU A 157 -2.09 -5.14 7.96
C LEU A 157 -0.79 -5.25 8.77
N ILE A 158 -0.90 -5.34 10.09
CA ILE A 158 0.26 -5.31 11.02
C ILE A 158 0.67 -6.70 11.51
N ALA A 159 -0.08 -7.73 11.12
CA ALA A 159 0.19 -9.11 11.44
C ALA A 159 1.59 -9.56 10.99
N PRO A 160 2.37 -10.26 11.83
CA PRO A 160 3.60 -10.91 11.40
C PRO A 160 3.35 -11.86 10.22
N GLY A 161 4.35 -12.02 9.35
CA GLY A 161 4.21 -12.80 8.13
C GLY A 161 3.31 -12.10 7.11
N GLN A 162 2.23 -12.77 6.70
CA GLN A 162 1.21 -12.19 5.82
C GLN A 162 -0.11 -12.36 6.55
N GLY A 163 -0.80 -11.27 6.90
CA GLY A 163 -2.18 -11.30 7.43
C GLY A 163 -3.25 -11.22 6.32
N TRP A 164 -2.84 -10.82 5.12
CA TRP A 164 -3.65 -10.78 3.91
C TRP A 164 -2.81 -11.19 2.71
N LYS A 165 -3.46 -11.66 1.65
CA LYS A 165 -2.85 -11.98 0.35
C LYS A 165 -3.70 -11.40 -0.76
N ALA A 166 -3.07 -10.79 -1.75
CA ALA A 166 -3.72 -10.37 -2.97
C ALA A 166 -3.14 -11.16 -4.14
N ILE A 167 -3.94 -12.08 -4.66
CA ILE A 167 -3.59 -12.94 -5.78
C ILE A 167 -3.92 -12.17 -7.06
N PHE A 168 -2.93 -12.01 -7.92
CA PHE A 168 -3.11 -11.38 -9.22
C PHE A 168 -3.65 -12.37 -10.24
N THR A 169 -3.00 -13.52 -10.38
CA THR A 169 -3.44 -14.59 -11.29
C THR A 169 -2.81 -15.91 -10.88
N GLN A 170 -3.39 -17.01 -11.34
CA GLN A 170 -2.84 -18.34 -11.22
C GLN A 170 -2.61 -18.91 -12.61
N GLN A 171 -1.38 -19.31 -12.91
CA GLN A 171 -1.01 -19.96 -14.17
C GLN A 171 -0.15 -21.18 -13.88
N GLU A 172 -0.49 -22.31 -14.50
CA GLU A 172 0.31 -23.55 -14.45
C GLU A 172 0.69 -23.95 -13.01
N ASN A 173 -0.31 -23.93 -12.10
CA ASN A 173 -0.15 -24.26 -10.68
C ASN A 173 0.74 -23.30 -9.86
N THR A 174 1.10 -22.14 -10.42
CA THR A 174 1.83 -21.08 -9.71
C THR A 174 0.90 -19.89 -9.49
N SER A 175 0.71 -19.47 -8.23
CA SER A 175 0.02 -18.23 -7.90
C SER A 175 1.00 -17.06 -7.93
N TYR A 176 0.58 -15.95 -8.53
CA TYR A 176 1.33 -14.70 -8.55
C TYR A 176 0.62 -13.70 -7.67
N ALA A 177 1.36 -13.10 -6.75
CA ALA A 177 0.88 -12.02 -5.90
C ALA A 177 0.97 -10.69 -6.64
N VAL A 178 0.17 -9.69 -6.27
CA VAL A 178 0.30 -8.33 -6.81
C VAL A 178 1.58 -7.64 -6.31
N PRO A 179 2.08 -6.58 -6.99
CA PRO A 179 3.40 -6.00 -6.73
C PRO A 179 3.61 -5.42 -5.33
N TRP A 180 2.53 -5.03 -4.65
CA TRP A 180 2.54 -4.48 -3.29
C TRP A 180 2.23 -5.51 -2.21
N SER A 181 2.17 -6.81 -2.55
CA SER A 181 2.02 -7.86 -1.55
C SER A 181 3.25 -7.86 -0.63
N VAL A 182 3.02 -7.82 0.68
CA VAL A 182 4.07 -7.71 1.69
C VAL A 182 4.18 -8.98 2.54
N VAL A 183 5.36 -9.23 3.09
CA VAL A 183 5.61 -10.15 4.19
C VAL A 183 6.36 -9.39 5.27
N LEU A 184 5.78 -9.30 6.46
CA LEU A 184 6.36 -8.63 7.61
C LEU A 184 7.17 -9.61 8.45
N HIS A 185 8.48 -9.42 8.49
CA HIS A 185 9.38 -10.19 9.34
C HIS A 185 9.70 -9.40 10.62
N GLY A 186 9.88 -10.13 11.71
CA GLY A 186 10.26 -9.54 12.98
C GLY A 186 9.65 -10.30 14.14
N LYS A 187 10.18 -10.02 15.33
CA LYS A 187 9.60 -10.51 16.59
C LYS A 187 8.63 -9.49 17.19
N GLN A 188 8.71 -8.23 16.74
CA GLN A 188 7.89 -7.15 17.26
C GLN A 188 6.42 -7.38 16.92
N ARG A 189 5.55 -7.24 17.92
CA ARG A 189 4.11 -7.42 17.81
C ARG A 189 3.41 -6.10 18.06
N ILE A 190 2.63 -5.68 17.07
CA ILE A 190 1.79 -4.49 17.17
C ILE A 190 0.36 -4.96 17.29
N GLY A 191 -0.33 -4.54 18.35
CA GLY A 191 -1.76 -4.79 18.56
C GLY A 191 -2.62 -3.62 18.10
N THR A 192 -3.92 -3.88 17.96
CA THR A 192 -4.95 -2.86 17.75
C THR A 192 -5.84 -2.73 18.98
N VAL A 193 -6.26 -1.51 19.29
CA VAL A 193 -7.23 -1.20 20.35
C VAL A 193 -8.36 -0.38 19.73
N TRP A 194 -9.59 -0.79 19.93
CA TRP A 194 -10.77 -0.13 19.37
C TRP A 194 -11.97 -0.22 20.29
N GLU A 195 -12.95 0.65 20.03
CA GLU A 195 -14.27 0.59 20.63
C GLU A 195 -15.23 0.06 19.56
N ASP A 196 -15.87 -1.08 19.84
CA ASP A 196 -16.83 -1.69 18.92
C ASP A 196 -18.10 -0.84 18.82
N ILE A 197 -18.53 -0.57 17.58
CA ILE A 197 -19.76 0.17 17.28
C ILE A 197 -21.02 -0.72 17.30
N GLY A 198 -20.86 -2.03 17.53
CA GLY A 198 -21.97 -2.95 17.83
C GLY A 198 -22.92 -3.20 16.64
N ILE A 199 -22.49 -2.91 15.41
CA ILE A 199 -23.27 -3.19 14.20
C ILE A 199 -23.02 -4.66 13.81
N THR A 200 -23.53 -5.60 14.60
CA THR A 200 -23.63 -6.98 14.15
C THR A 200 -24.85 -7.08 13.22
N VAL A 201 -24.61 -7.07 11.91
CA VAL A 201 -25.64 -7.55 10.98
C VAL A 201 -25.79 -9.03 11.27
N ASP A 202 -27.02 -9.44 11.60
CA ASP A 202 -27.37 -10.81 11.91
C ASP A 202 -27.03 -11.71 10.71
N GLY A 203 -25.94 -12.46 10.82
CA GLY A 203 -25.42 -13.30 9.73
C GLY A 203 -23.93 -13.60 9.87
N ASP A 204 -23.63 -14.89 9.91
CA ASP A 204 -22.34 -15.61 9.94
C ASP A 204 -21.35 -15.28 8.79
N GLN A 205 -21.19 -14.00 8.43
CA GLN A 205 -20.23 -13.55 7.42
C GLN A 205 -19.04 -12.89 8.11
N CYS A 206 -18.05 -13.72 8.40
CA CYS A 206 -16.69 -13.31 8.67
C CYS A 206 -16.20 -12.44 7.48
N ASP A 207 -16.25 -11.11 7.64
CA ASP A 207 -16.15 -10.11 6.57
C ASP A 207 -15.01 -10.37 5.58
N ASP A 208 -15.33 -10.33 4.28
CA ASP A 208 -14.36 -10.29 3.19
C ASP A 208 -13.40 -9.09 3.37
N PRO A 209 -12.14 -9.17 2.89
CA PRO A 209 -11.24 -8.03 2.89
C PRO A 209 -11.86 -6.80 2.21
N PRO A 210 -11.72 -5.58 2.77
CA PRO A 210 -12.38 -4.40 2.25
C PRO A 210 -11.90 -4.04 0.84
N THR A 211 -12.80 -3.46 0.04
CA THR A 211 -12.44 -2.85 -1.25
C THR A 211 -11.42 -1.72 -1.07
N SER A 212 -10.72 -1.33 -2.14
CA SER A 212 -9.75 -0.24 -2.11
C SER A 212 -10.37 1.06 -1.62
N HIS A 213 -11.62 1.34 -2.02
CA HIS A 213 -12.35 2.52 -1.62
C HIS A 213 -12.74 2.48 -0.13
N ALA A 214 -13.23 1.34 0.36
CA ALA A 214 -13.56 1.17 1.77
C ALA A 214 -12.30 1.29 2.65
N ALA A 215 -11.21 0.63 2.26
CA ALA A 215 -9.91 0.72 2.93
C ALA A 215 -9.35 2.15 2.96
N LEU A 216 -9.48 2.91 1.86
CA LEU A 216 -9.07 4.32 1.81
C LEU A 216 -9.91 5.20 2.75
N SER A 217 -11.22 4.94 2.85
CA SER A 217 -12.09 5.63 3.81
C SER A 217 -11.68 5.34 5.26
N MET A 218 -11.39 4.07 5.59
CA MET A 218 -10.87 3.67 6.90
C MET A 218 -9.52 4.35 7.21
N LEU A 219 -8.59 4.37 6.26
CA LEU A 219 -7.29 5.04 6.38
C LEU A 219 -7.44 6.56 6.59
N THR A 220 -8.36 7.18 5.86
CA THR A 220 -8.65 8.62 5.97
C THR A 220 -9.15 8.97 7.37
N LYS A 221 -10.14 8.22 7.88
CA LYS A 221 -10.64 8.40 9.25
C LYS A 221 -9.54 8.25 10.30
N PHE A 222 -8.68 7.24 10.15
CA PHE A 222 -7.54 7.02 11.04
C PHE A 222 -6.53 8.19 11.01
N CYS A 223 -6.22 8.70 9.82
CA CYS A 223 -5.29 9.82 9.68
C CYS A 223 -5.84 11.11 10.31
N LEU A 224 -7.13 11.37 10.17
CA LEU A 224 -7.78 12.53 10.79
C LEU A 224 -7.81 12.40 12.32
N MET A 225 -8.16 11.22 12.84
CA MET A 225 -8.18 10.93 14.29
C MET A 225 -6.82 11.15 14.96
N HIS A 226 -5.72 10.93 14.24
CA HIS A 226 -4.36 11.06 14.77
C HIS A 226 -3.59 12.27 14.27
N ASN A 227 -4.23 13.15 13.48
CA ASN A 227 -3.60 14.32 12.85
C ASN A 227 -2.35 13.96 12.03
N LEU A 228 -2.48 13.01 11.11
CA LEU A 228 -1.36 12.38 10.37
C LEU A 228 -1.24 12.89 8.93
N GLY A 229 -1.66 14.12 8.63
CA GLY A 229 -1.75 14.58 7.24
C GLY A 229 -0.43 14.56 6.46
N ASP A 230 0.66 15.00 7.07
CA ASP A 230 1.99 14.91 6.45
C ASP A 230 2.44 13.46 6.24
N GLN A 231 2.06 12.57 7.17
CA GLN A 231 2.41 11.15 7.12
C GLN A 231 1.56 10.37 6.11
N PHE A 232 0.34 10.82 5.81
CA PHE A 232 -0.55 10.22 4.82
C PHE A 232 0.10 10.19 3.44
N TYR A 233 0.59 11.33 2.96
CA TYR A 233 1.27 11.43 1.67
C TYR A 233 2.69 10.86 1.68
N ALA A 234 3.43 11.01 2.80
CA ALA A 234 4.75 10.39 2.93
C ALA A 234 4.67 8.86 2.85
N ALA A 235 3.70 8.26 3.55
CA ALA A 235 3.46 6.83 3.52
C ALA A 235 2.97 6.34 2.15
N PHE A 236 2.14 7.14 1.48
CA PHE A 236 1.71 6.88 0.11
C PHE A 236 2.92 6.82 -0.83
N ALA A 237 3.77 7.84 -0.83
CA ALA A 237 4.97 7.88 -1.65
C ALA A 237 5.92 6.69 -1.34
N ALA A 238 6.09 6.35 -0.06
CA ALA A 238 6.87 5.18 0.35
C ALA A 238 6.29 3.86 -0.19
N SER A 239 4.96 3.69 -0.18
CA SER A 239 4.31 2.49 -0.73
C SER A 239 4.54 2.31 -2.24
N LEU A 240 4.68 3.40 -3.00
CA LEU A 240 4.99 3.33 -4.44
C LEU A 240 6.39 2.76 -4.70
N MET A 241 7.27 2.77 -3.71
CA MET A 241 8.60 2.19 -3.79
C MET A 241 8.64 0.70 -3.51
N PHE A 242 7.57 0.08 -3.01
CA PHE A 242 7.60 -1.32 -2.60
C PHE A 242 7.93 -2.27 -3.77
N PRO A 243 7.31 -2.14 -4.96
CA PRO A 243 7.66 -2.97 -6.11
C PRO A 243 9.13 -2.80 -6.53
N THR A 244 9.66 -1.57 -6.41
CA THR A 244 11.07 -1.26 -6.74
C THR A 244 12.03 -1.93 -5.77
N HIS A 245 11.74 -1.90 -4.45
CA HIS A 245 12.54 -2.62 -3.45
C HIS A 245 12.55 -4.12 -3.73
N ASN A 246 11.39 -4.69 -4.08
CA ASN A 246 11.29 -6.10 -4.42
C ASN A 246 12.07 -6.46 -5.69
N HIS A 247 12.01 -5.60 -6.72
CA HIS A 247 12.82 -5.75 -7.94
C HIS A 247 14.33 -5.84 -7.63
N HIS A 248 14.80 -5.01 -6.69
CA HIS A 248 16.19 -5.02 -6.22
C HIS A 248 16.48 -6.03 -5.09
N LYS A 249 15.48 -6.81 -4.65
CA LYS A 249 15.57 -7.77 -3.54
C LYS A 249 16.06 -7.13 -2.23
N ILE A 250 15.67 -5.90 -1.97
CA ILE A 250 16.00 -5.15 -0.77
C ILE A 250 14.84 -5.25 0.21
N THR A 251 15.11 -5.69 1.44
CA THR A 251 14.13 -5.67 2.53
C THR A 251 13.82 -4.23 2.94
N ILE A 252 12.54 -3.90 3.05
CA ILE A 252 12.07 -2.59 3.49
C ILE A 252 12.15 -2.51 5.01
N GLU A 253 12.82 -1.48 5.51
CA GLU A 253 12.89 -1.19 6.94
C GLU A 253 11.84 -0.13 7.30
N LEU A 254 10.67 -0.59 7.73
CA LEU A 254 9.57 0.27 8.15
C LEU A 254 9.86 0.87 9.52
N PRO A 255 9.55 2.16 9.74
CA PRO A 255 9.66 2.76 11.06
C PRO A 255 8.64 2.13 12.00
N PHE A 256 9.11 1.69 13.17
CA PHE A 256 8.25 1.21 14.24
C PHE A 256 7.38 2.36 14.78
N PRO A 257 6.08 2.13 15.05
CA PRO A 257 5.20 3.21 15.47
C PRO A 257 5.58 3.80 16.81
N THR A 258 5.34 5.11 16.97
CA THR A 258 5.56 5.84 18.21
C THR A 258 4.41 6.81 18.46
N THR A 259 4.04 7.04 19.72
CA THR A 259 3.00 8.01 20.10
C THR A 259 3.50 8.88 21.23
N ASP A 260 3.28 10.20 21.11
CA ASP A 260 3.42 11.11 22.25
C ASP A 260 2.15 11.02 23.11
N ALA A 261 2.29 10.80 24.42
CA ALA A 261 1.19 10.66 25.37
C ALA A 261 0.32 11.94 25.49
N ARG A 262 0.77 13.07 24.93
CA ARG A 262 0.02 14.33 24.94
C ARG A 262 -0.74 14.52 23.61
N LYS A 263 -1.88 13.85 23.43
CA LYS A 263 -2.78 14.17 22.31
C LYS A 263 -3.88 15.15 22.75
N SER A 264 -3.82 16.34 22.16
CA SER A 264 -4.93 17.27 22.04
C SER A 264 -5.99 16.64 21.13
N GLN A 265 -7.23 16.56 21.60
CA GLN A 265 -8.39 16.38 20.73
C GLN A 265 -8.47 17.60 19.81
N ILE A 266 -8.22 17.42 18.53
CA ILE A 266 -8.51 18.44 17.52
C ILE A 266 -9.75 17.98 16.77
N THR A 267 -10.68 18.90 16.59
CA THR A 267 -11.91 18.70 15.83
C THR A 267 -11.59 18.33 14.39
N LEU A 268 -12.16 17.24 13.92
CA LEU A 268 -12.08 16.78 12.53
C LEU A 268 -12.57 17.91 11.60
N SER A 269 -11.75 18.33 10.63
CA SER A 269 -12.18 19.26 9.58
C SER A 269 -12.60 18.48 8.33
N ASP A 270 -13.85 18.64 7.91
CA ASP A 270 -14.43 17.94 6.74
C ASP A 270 -13.62 18.16 5.44
N THR A 271 -13.00 19.33 5.30
CA THR A 271 -12.17 19.69 4.13
C THR A 271 -10.98 18.75 3.93
N SER A 272 -10.36 18.25 5.00
CA SER A 272 -9.21 17.34 4.90
C SER A 272 -9.60 15.92 4.50
N ALA A 273 -10.82 15.50 4.85
CA ALA A 273 -11.34 14.19 4.45
C ALA A 273 -11.58 14.13 2.93
N GLU A 274 -12.19 15.18 2.37
CA GLU A 274 -12.42 15.30 0.93
C GLU A 274 -11.10 15.31 0.14
N GLU A 275 -10.07 16.00 0.65
CA GLU A 275 -8.76 16.05 0.02
C GLU A 275 -8.07 14.68 -0.05
N TYR A 276 -8.16 13.89 1.03
CA TYR A 276 -7.61 12.52 1.05
C TYR A 276 -8.39 11.60 0.13
N MET A 277 -9.72 11.66 0.16
CA MET A 277 -10.56 10.83 -0.71
C MET A 277 -10.42 11.18 -2.19
N ALA A 278 -10.08 12.44 -2.53
CA ALA A 278 -9.86 12.86 -3.92
C ALA A 278 -8.71 12.11 -4.62
N ILE A 279 -7.84 11.43 -3.87
CA ILE A 279 -6.78 10.60 -4.44
C ILE A 279 -7.30 9.30 -5.07
N ASP A 280 -8.49 8.82 -4.69
CA ASP A 280 -9.08 7.55 -5.16
C ASP A 280 -9.14 7.48 -6.69
N ASN A 281 -9.61 8.56 -7.31
CA ASN A 281 -9.69 8.71 -8.77
C ASN A 281 -8.31 8.74 -9.46
N LYS A 282 -7.24 8.98 -8.70
CA LYS A 282 -5.86 9.05 -9.21
C LYS A 282 -5.10 7.74 -9.00
N ILE A 283 -5.61 6.80 -8.18
CA ILE A 283 -4.93 5.53 -7.89
C ILE A 283 -4.51 4.76 -9.15
N PRO A 284 -5.34 4.63 -10.22
CA PRO A 284 -4.94 3.93 -11.45
C PRO A 284 -3.65 4.46 -12.09
N PHE A 285 -3.40 5.76 -11.98
CA PHE A 285 -2.17 6.39 -12.50
C PHE A 285 -0.96 6.04 -11.64
N TYR A 286 -1.13 6.02 -10.33
CA TYR A 286 -0.08 5.65 -9.39
C TYR A 286 0.24 4.16 -9.41
N ILE A 287 -0.74 3.30 -9.73
CA ILE A 287 -0.49 1.88 -9.99
C ILE A 287 0.43 1.73 -11.20
N SER A 288 0.10 2.36 -12.34
CA SER A 288 0.99 2.36 -13.51
C SER A 288 2.41 2.83 -13.19
N LEU A 289 2.51 3.88 -12.36
CA LEU A 289 3.79 4.41 -11.90
C LEU A 289 4.55 3.37 -11.07
N GLY A 290 3.95 2.86 -9.99
CA GLY A 290 4.60 1.91 -9.07
C GLY A 290 4.97 0.56 -9.71
N CYS A 291 4.21 0.11 -10.71
CA CYS A 291 4.53 -1.09 -11.49
C CYS A 291 5.72 -0.88 -12.46
N ASN A 292 6.24 0.35 -12.59
CA ASN A 292 7.40 0.69 -13.42
C ASN A 292 8.56 1.21 -12.56
N HIS A 293 9.39 0.29 -12.08
CA HIS A 293 10.55 0.60 -11.24
C HIS A 293 11.50 1.64 -11.86
N ASN A 294 11.74 1.58 -13.18
CA ASN A 294 12.61 2.53 -13.87
C ASN A 294 12.08 3.97 -13.79
N VAL A 295 10.78 4.15 -13.98
CA VAL A 295 10.16 5.48 -13.92
C VAL A 295 10.14 6.00 -12.50
N VAL A 296 9.84 5.14 -11.51
CA VAL A 296 9.84 5.51 -10.10
C VAL A 296 11.23 5.98 -9.65
N VAL A 297 12.27 5.17 -9.91
CA VAL A 297 13.67 5.52 -9.63
C VAL A 297 14.05 6.82 -10.35
N SER A 298 13.77 6.93 -11.65
CA SER A 298 14.08 8.15 -12.41
C SER A 298 13.35 9.39 -11.88
N SER A 299 12.14 9.24 -11.33
CA SER A 299 11.35 10.36 -10.80
C SER A 299 11.87 10.83 -9.42
N LEU A 300 12.50 9.94 -8.65
CA LEU A 300 13.07 10.28 -7.34
C LEU A 300 14.53 10.74 -7.43
N TYR A 301 15.30 10.19 -8.36
CA TYR A 301 16.70 10.58 -8.60
C TYR A 301 16.85 11.63 -9.71
N GLY A 302 15.75 12.02 -10.36
CA GLY A 302 15.73 13.13 -11.30
C GLY A 302 15.90 14.44 -10.54
N SER A 303 17.04 15.09 -10.72
CA SER A 303 17.23 16.48 -10.28
C SER A 303 16.21 17.37 -11.03
N PHE A 304 15.37 18.08 -10.29
CA PHE A 304 14.54 19.17 -10.82
C PHE A 304 15.32 20.48 -10.81
#